data_AF-A0A6C0J493-F1
#
_entry.id   AF-A0A6C0J493-F1
#
_cell.length_a   1.000
_cell.length_b   1.000
_cell.length_c   1.000
_cell.angle_alpha   90.00
_cell.angle_beta   90.00
_cell.angle_gamma   90.00
#
_symmetry.space_group_name_H-M   'P 1'
#
loop_
_entity.id
_entity.type
_entity.pdbx_description
1 polymer ?
#
loop_
_entity_poly.entity_id
_entity_poly.type
_entity_poly.pdbx_seq_one_letter_code
_entity_poly.pdbx_strand_id
1 'polypeptide(L)'
;MSTSLCISTEPIIFTRYLYNKVEVKQSLFIALLDRKLDESLFWAYELYFSGFTTDVFEYIINVYREIYSQLNPKLVLFIEKMLIQWSDDKTRDWTIGSIITTLINREYDINHFVNIYFGVKCSENKFNRNQKRKFLITLSDNDIDKYRTITGRADKILETACRYSIHKEYNKLFDIDVPTRDVFKNIYYYHWLYYCLDTPVWRNRIFKYKGKLNHEKKTIEFEHEDNLQNFYDNWGYYPDEQYRYIVEKSLGQIIQDKPISIMEFCIRYEARPIIKKIKTNTECKTSNLTNSMEYTS
;
A
#
# COMPACT_ATOMS: atom_id res chain seq x y z
N MET A 1 25.19 -8.24 -27.39
CA MET A 1 23.73 -8.24 -27.64
C MET A 1 23.06 -7.70 -26.39
N SER A 2 22.60 -6.46 -26.46
CA SER A 2 22.03 -5.75 -25.31
C SER A 2 20.60 -6.25 -25.08
N THR A 3 20.41 -7.13 -24.09
CA THR A 3 19.10 -7.38 -23.51
C THR A 3 18.76 -6.17 -22.65
N SER A 4 18.19 -5.14 -23.30
CA SER A 4 17.45 -4.10 -22.60
C SER A 4 16.25 -4.79 -21.93
N LEU A 5 16.43 -5.26 -20.70
CA LEU A 5 15.34 -5.61 -19.81
C LEU A 5 14.59 -4.31 -19.57
N CYS A 6 13.50 -4.12 -20.31
CA CYS A 6 12.58 -2.99 -20.20
C CYS A 6 12.02 -2.92 -18.76
N ILE A 7 12.71 -2.19 -17.89
CA ILE A 7 12.12 -1.66 -16.66
C ILE A 7 11.28 -0.47 -17.11
N SER A 8 9.97 -0.50 -16.87
CA SER A 8 9.10 0.61 -17.21
C SER A 8 9.48 1.82 -16.36
N THR A 9 9.55 3.01 -16.97
CA THR A 9 9.72 4.29 -16.25
C THR A 9 8.39 4.86 -15.74
N GLU A 10 7.32 4.05 -15.77
CA GLU A 10 5.97 4.48 -15.46
C GLU A 10 5.73 4.54 -13.94
N PRO A 11 4.98 5.56 -13.44
CA PRO A 11 4.73 5.75 -12.01
C PRO A 11 3.79 4.69 -11.40
N ILE A 12 3.07 3.93 -12.23
CA ILE A 12 2.08 2.96 -11.80
C ILE A 12 2.57 1.54 -12.04
N ILE A 13 2.45 0.70 -11.01
CA ILE A 13 2.67 -0.75 -11.10
C ILE A 13 1.49 -1.44 -10.42
N PHE A 14 0.82 -2.33 -11.14
CA PHE A 14 -0.33 -3.09 -10.62
C PHE A 14 0.09 -4.45 -10.06
N THR A 15 -0.35 -4.77 -8.85
CA THR A 15 -0.10 -6.04 -8.16
C THR A 15 -0.90 -7.21 -8.79
N ARG A 16 -0.79 -8.42 -8.23
CA ARG A 16 -1.46 -9.62 -8.74
C ARG A 16 -2.99 -9.48 -8.82
N TYR A 17 -3.59 -8.65 -7.97
CA TYR A 17 -5.02 -8.32 -7.96
C TYR A 17 -5.30 -6.86 -8.34
N LEU A 18 -4.40 -6.28 -9.14
CA LEU A 18 -4.55 -4.96 -9.77
C LEU A 18 -4.66 -3.78 -8.82
N TYR A 19 -4.13 -3.90 -7.60
CA TYR A 19 -3.93 -2.73 -6.74
C TYR A 19 -2.68 -1.95 -7.17
N ASN A 20 -2.65 -0.64 -7.00
CA ASN A 20 -1.41 0.12 -7.18
C ASN A 20 -0.41 -0.26 -6.08
N LYS A 21 0.79 -0.68 -6.46
CA LYS A 21 1.83 -1.18 -5.56
C LYS A 21 2.20 -0.18 -4.44
N VAL A 22 2.32 1.11 -4.75
CA VAL A 22 2.68 2.14 -3.78
C VAL A 22 1.54 2.33 -2.77
N GLU A 23 0.30 2.35 -3.26
CA GLU A 23 -0.89 2.43 -2.41
C GLU A 23 -1.07 1.17 -1.54
N VAL A 24 -0.65 -0.03 -2.00
CA VAL A 24 -0.62 -1.25 -1.18
C VAL A 24 0.38 -1.13 -0.02
N LYS A 25 1.58 -0.59 -0.26
CA LYS A 25 2.55 -0.33 0.82
C LYS A 25 1.98 0.65 1.84
N GLN A 26 1.40 1.77 1.39
CA GLN A 26 0.69 2.70 2.27
C GLN A 26 -0.39 1.98 3.09
N SER A 27 -1.24 1.20 2.44
CA SER A 27 -2.35 0.53 3.10
C SER A 27 -1.86 -0.51 4.13
N LEU A 28 -0.75 -1.18 3.87
CA LEU A 28 -0.06 -2.05 4.83
C LEU A 28 0.41 -1.27 6.06
N PHE A 29 1.04 -0.11 5.89
CA PHE A 29 1.47 0.73 7.01
C PHE A 29 0.31 1.24 7.85
N ILE A 30 -0.75 1.74 7.21
CA ILE A 30 -1.96 2.20 7.91
C ILE A 30 -2.62 1.05 8.68
N ALA A 31 -2.82 -0.11 8.05
CA ALA A 31 -3.38 -1.28 8.73
C ALA A 31 -2.53 -1.74 9.93
N LEU A 32 -1.20 -1.63 9.85
CA LEU A 32 -0.30 -1.93 10.98
C LEU A 32 -0.50 -0.95 12.14
N LEU A 33 -0.59 0.35 11.86
CA LEU A 33 -0.86 1.38 12.88
C LEU A 33 -2.23 1.19 13.53
N ASP A 34 -3.25 0.89 12.73
CA ASP A 34 -4.61 0.58 13.18
C ASP A 34 -4.75 -0.81 13.83
N ARG A 35 -3.65 -1.59 13.89
CA ARG A 35 -3.59 -2.95 14.45
C ARG A 35 -4.60 -3.91 13.81
N LYS A 36 -4.88 -3.75 12.52
CA LYS A 36 -5.81 -4.57 11.73
C LYS A 36 -5.11 -5.80 11.17
N LEU A 37 -4.98 -6.85 11.99
CA LEU A 37 -4.22 -8.06 11.66
C LEU A 37 -4.52 -8.66 10.29
N ASP A 38 -5.78 -8.92 9.99
CA ASP A 38 -6.17 -9.59 8.74
C ASP A 38 -5.85 -8.73 7.50
N GLU A 39 -6.07 -7.42 7.63
CA GLU A 39 -5.80 -6.45 6.58
C GLU A 39 -4.29 -6.25 6.34
N SER A 40 -3.50 -6.15 7.42
CA SER A 40 -2.03 -6.09 7.29
C SER A 40 -1.47 -7.35 6.64
N LEU A 41 -1.95 -8.54 7.02
CA LEU A 41 -1.53 -9.78 6.39
C LEU A 41 -1.98 -9.83 4.93
N PHE A 42 -3.19 -9.38 4.61
CA PHE A 42 -3.67 -9.28 3.23
C PHE A 42 -2.74 -8.42 2.37
N TRP A 43 -2.43 -7.18 2.79
CA TRP A 43 -1.59 -6.28 2.00
C TRP A 43 -0.15 -6.78 1.85
N ALA A 44 0.42 -7.38 2.90
CA ALA A 44 1.75 -7.96 2.81
C ALA A 44 1.79 -9.17 1.88
N TYR A 45 0.80 -10.06 1.99
CA TYR A 45 0.72 -11.19 1.08
C TYR A 45 0.36 -10.75 -0.33
N GLU A 46 -0.37 -9.65 -0.53
CA GLU A 46 -0.62 -9.05 -1.85
C GLU A 46 0.69 -8.71 -2.55
N LEU A 47 1.61 -8.03 -1.86
CA LEU A 47 2.96 -7.77 -2.36
C LEU A 47 3.76 -9.08 -2.56
N TYR A 48 3.71 -9.98 -1.57
CA TYR A 48 4.50 -11.21 -1.58
C TYR A 48 4.17 -12.10 -2.79
N PHE A 49 2.90 -12.52 -2.98
CA PHE A 49 2.55 -13.37 -4.15
C PHE A 49 2.36 -12.59 -5.46
N SER A 50 2.50 -11.26 -5.45
CA SER A 50 2.81 -10.51 -6.68
C SER A 50 4.24 -10.76 -7.18
N GLY A 51 5.09 -11.34 -6.33
CA GLY A 51 6.50 -11.60 -6.58
C GLY A 51 7.44 -10.53 -6.05
N PHE A 52 6.94 -9.53 -5.31
CA PHE A 52 7.75 -8.50 -4.65
C PHE A 52 8.29 -8.99 -3.30
N THR A 53 8.80 -10.22 -3.26
CA THR A 53 9.10 -10.93 -2.01
C THR A 53 10.17 -10.22 -1.19
N THR A 54 11.29 -9.83 -1.79
CA THR A 54 12.36 -9.09 -1.08
C THR A 54 11.88 -7.70 -0.66
N ASP A 55 11.16 -7.02 -1.55
CA ASP A 55 10.65 -5.66 -1.34
C ASP A 55 9.68 -5.57 -0.14
N VAL A 56 8.82 -6.57 0.08
CA VAL A 56 7.93 -6.57 1.25
C VAL A 56 8.67 -6.82 2.56
N PHE A 57 9.70 -7.66 2.57
CA PHE A 57 10.54 -7.84 3.76
C PHE A 57 11.32 -6.58 4.09
N GLU A 58 11.98 -5.96 3.11
CA GLU A 58 12.69 -4.69 3.27
C GLU A 58 11.76 -3.59 3.77
N TYR A 59 10.56 -3.50 3.19
CA TYR A 59 9.55 -2.55 3.62
C TYR A 59 9.16 -2.72 5.09
N ILE A 60 8.83 -3.94 5.52
CA ILE A 60 8.46 -4.21 6.92
C ILE A 60 9.63 -4.01 7.89
N ILE A 61 10.87 -4.33 7.49
CA ILE A 61 12.07 -4.04 8.28
C ILE A 61 12.24 -2.52 8.47
N ASN A 62 12.00 -1.74 7.43
CA ASN A 62 12.04 -0.28 7.52
C ASN A 62 10.94 0.25 8.43
N VAL A 63 9.70 -0.22 8.31
CA VAL A 63 8.62 0.12 9.26
C VAL A 63 9.03 -0.21 10.70
N TYR A 64 9.62 -1.39 10.95
CA TYR A 64 10.14 -1.74 12.26
C TYR A 64 11.19 -0.72 12.76
N ARG A 65 12.18 -0.38 11.92
CA ARG A 65 13.24 0.57 12.25
C ARG A 65 12.67 1.93 12.61
N GLU A 66 11.75 2.44 11.80
CA GLU A 66 11.20 3.78 11.93
C GLU A 66 10.35 3.99 13.18
N ILE A 67 9.47 3.03 13.51
CA ILE A 67 8.44 3.27 14.55
C ILE A 67 8.46 2.27 15.71
N TYR A 68 9.03 1.08 15.53
CA TYR A 68 9.02 0.04 16.58
C TYR A 68 10.36 -0.12 17.32
N SER A 69 11.48 0.20 16.68
CA SER A 69 12.82 -0.17 17.16
C SER A 69 13.20 0.46 18.50
N GLN A 70 12.82 1.71 18.73
CA GLN A 70 13.12 2.42 19.97
C GLN A 70 12.47 1.74 21.20
N LEU A 71 11.24 1.26 21.05
CA LEU A 71 10.51 0.60 22.15
C LEU A 71 10.78 -0.91 22.20
N ASN A 72 11.22 -1.53 21.11
CA ASN A 72 11.35 -2.97 20.97
C ASN A 72 12.70 -3.40 20.36
N PRO A 73 13.86 -2.93 20.84
CA PRO A 73 15.14 -3.09 20.14
C PRO A 73 15.56 -4.54 19.93
N LYS A 74 15.17 -5.45 20.83
CA LYS A 74 15.47 -6.90 20.72
C LYS A 74 14.67 -7.62 19.64
N LEU A 75 13.61 -6.98 19.09
CA LEU A 75 12.77 -7.60 18.06
C LEU A 75 13.52 -7.78 16.73
N VAL A 76 14.61 -7.02 16.51
CA VAL A 76 15.50 -7.20 15.35
C VAL A 76 15.99 -8.64 15.23
N LEU A 77 16.34 -9.30 16.34
CA LEU A 77 16.84 -10.69 16.35
C LEU A 77 15.78 -11.68 15.87
N PHE A 78 14.50 -11.42 16.19
CA PHE A 78 13.40 -12.24 15.70
C PHE A 78 13.15 -12.01 14.22
N ILE A 79 13.18 -10.74 13.78
CA ILE A 79 13.01 -10.37 12.36
C ILE A 79 14.12 -10.99 11.51
N GLU A 80 15.37 -10.91 11.96
CA GLU A 80 16.53 -11.54 11.30
C GLU A 80 16.37 -13.06 11.22
N LYS A 81 15.93 -13.71 12.31
CA LYS A 81 15.63 -15.15 12.30
C LYS A 81 14.58 -15.51 11.25
N MET A 82 13.48 -14.75 11.17
CA MET A 82 12.41 -14.97 10.18
C MET A 82 12.93 -14.76 8.74
N LEU A 83 13.75 -13.73 8.52
CA LEU A 83 14.34 -13.44 7.23
C LEU A 83 15.32 -14.54 6.78
N ILE A 84 16.15 -15.06 7.68
CA ILE A 84 17.07 -16.18 7.40
C ILE A 84 16.25 -17.42 7.03
N GLN A 85 15.23 -17.77 7.81
CA GLN A 85 14.39 -18.94 7.52
C GLN A 85 13.74 -18.86 6.14
N TRP A 86 13.25 -17.68 5.73
CA TRP A 86 12.74 -17.44 4.39
C TRP A 86 13.83 -17.41 3.31
N SER A 87 15.02 -16.92 3.64
CA SER A 87 16.14 -16.89 2.71
C SER A 87 16.60 -18.30 2.35
N ASP A 88 16.66 -19.18 3.35
CA ASP A 88 17.04 -20.58 3.19
C ASP A 88 15.99 -21.38 2.42
N ASP A 89 14.71 -21.06 2.58
CA ASP A 89 13.59 -21.79 1.99
C ASP A 89 12.42 -20.84 1.67
N LYS A 90 12.25 -20.57 0.37
CA LYS A 90 11.23 -19.63 -0.14
C LYS A 90 9.80 -20.11 0.04
N THR A 91 9.59 -21.38 0.40
CA THR A 91 8.27 -21.91 0.76
C THR A 91 7.81 -21.45 2.15
N ARG A 92 8.73 -20.94 2.98
CA ARG A 92 8.44 -20.45 4.33
C ARG A 92 7.99 -18.99 4.33
N ASP A 93 7.02 -18.67 3.51
CA ASP A 93 6.43 -17.33 3.44
C ASP A 93 5.48 -17.01 4.61
N TRP A 94 5.17 -17.97 5.48
CA TRP A 94 4.57 -17.69 6.80
C TRP A 94 5.47 -16.82 7.70
N THR A 95 6.76 -16.71 7.39
CA THR A 95 7.72 -15.87 8.14
C THR A 95 7.42 -14.37 8.05
N ILE A 96 7.01 -13.83 6.89
CA ILE A 96 6.61 -12.41 6.79
C ILE A 96 5.34 -12.15 7.62
N GLY A 97 4.39 -13.08 7.60
CA GLY A 97 3.20 -13.02 8.43
C GLY A 97 3.51 -13.11 9.93
N SER A 98 4.54 -13.86 10.32
CA SER A 98 5.04 -13.95 11.70
C SER A 98 5.59 -12.61 12.19
N ILE A 99 6.35 -11.91 11.35
CA ILE A 99 6.86 -10.57 11.64
C ILE A 99 5.69 -9.60 11.83
N ILE A 100 4.75 -9.55 10.89
CA ILE A 100 3.58 -8.65 10.93
C ILE A 100 2.72 -8.90 12.16
N THR A 101 2.38 -10.17 12.42
CA THR A 101 1.57 -10.56 13.57
C THR A 101 2.25 -10.17 14.88
N THR A 102 3.58 -10.29 14.94
CA THR A 102 4.35 -9.85 16.10
C THR A 102 4.35 -8.33 16.24
N LEU A 103 4.57 -7.57 15.16
CA LEU A 103 4.61 -6.09 15.17
C LEU A 103 3.27 -5.48 15.61
N ILE A 104 2.15 -6.00 15.13
CA ILE A 104 0.80 -5.55 15.53
C ILE A 104 0.57 -5.65 17.04
N ASN A 105 1.22 -6.64 17.67
CA ASN A 105 1.17 -6.88 19.12
C ASN A 105 2.34 -6.18 19.86
N ARG A 106 2.95 -5.15 19.27
CA ARG A 106 3.97 -4.30 19.90
C ARG A 106 3.51 -2.85 19.94
N GLU A 107 4.07 -2.13 20.90
CA GLU A 107 3.91 -0.68 20.97
C GLU A 107 4.89 -0.06 19.99
N TYR A 108 4.49 1.03 19.35
CA TYR A 108 5.32 1.84 18.48
C TYR A 108 5.31 3.29 18.95
N ASP A 109 6.30 4.07 18.49
CA ASP A 109 6.34 5.52 18.62
C ASP A 109 6.41 6.13 17.22
N ILE A 110 5.38 6.87 16.83
CA ILE A 110 5.26 7.50 15.51
C ILE A 110 5.95 8.87 15.44
N ASN A 111 6.43 9.41 16.57
CA ASN A 111 6.99 10.76 16.63
C ASN A 111 8.21 10.95 15.71
N HIS A 112 9.09 9.95 15.63
CA HIS A 112 10.26 10.02 14.76
C HIS A 112 9.83 10.13 13.30
N PHE A 113 8.92 9.25 12.87
CA PHE A 113 8.32 9.29 11.55
C PHE A 113 7.67 10.65 11.24
N VAL A 114 6.83 11.17 12.13
CA VAL A 114 6.18 12.49 11.94
C VAL A 114 7.20 13.62 11.79
N ASN A 115 8.29 13.59 12.56
CA ASN A 115 9.34 14.60 12.44
C ASN A 115 10.07 14.53 11.09
N ILE A 116 10.46 13.33 10.66
CA ILE A 116 11.23 13.13 9.43
C ILE A 116 10.37 13.34 8.18
N TYR A 117 9.19 12.73 8.12
CA TYR A 117 8.37 12.68 6.90
C TYR A 117 7.38 13.84 6.78
N PHE A 118 6.97 14.46 7.89
CA PHE A 118 6.05 15.61 7.85
C PHE A 118 6.71 16.93 8.28
N GLY A 119 7.97 16.92 8.71
CA GLY A 119 8.68 18.11 9.20
C GLY A 119 8.09 18.66 10.50
N VAL A 120 7.31 17.87 11.24
CA VAL A 120 6.64 18.31 12.47
C VAL A 120 7.39 17.80 13.69
N LYS A 121 8.04 18.72 14.41
CA LYS A 121 8.75 18.39 15.65
C LYS A 121 7.78 17.87 16.69
N CYS A 122 8.12 16.73 17.29
CA CYS A 122 7.34 16.12 18.36
C CYS A 122 8.09 16.13 19.69
N SER A 123 7.34 16.21 20.79
CA SER A 123 7.85 16.04 22.15
C SER A 123 7.91 14.57 22.54
N GLU A 124 8.74 14.20 23.53
CA GLU A 124 8.85 12.81 23.98
C GLU A 124 7.49 12.17 24.30
N ASN A 125 7.24 10.99 23.74
CA ASN A 125 6.05 10.23 24.05
C ASN A 125 6.25 9.39 25.33
N LYS A 126 5.73 9.88 26.46
CA LYS A 126 5.79 9.17 27.75
C LYS A 126 4.62 8.20 28.00
N PHE A 127 3.62 8.14 27.11
CA PHE A 127 2.37 7.40 27.36
C PHE A 127 2.51 5.86 27.20
N ASN A 128 3.39 5.36 26.33
CA ASN A 128 3.48 3.92 26.04
C ASN A 128 4.70 3.23 26.66
N ARG A 129 4.71 3.06 27.99
CA ARG A 129 5.83 2.37 28.68
C ARG A 129 5.48 1.03 29.34
N ASN A 130 4.21 0.67 29.48
CA ASN A 130 3.79 -0.59 30.11
C ASN A 130 3.20 -1.58 29.11
N GLN A 131 4.07 -2.16 28.29
CA GLN A 131 3.72 -3.23 27.36
C GLN A 131 3.39 -4.51 28.14
N LYS A 132 2.09 -4.77 28.36
CA LYS A 132 1.62 -5.87 29.23
C LYS A 132 1.96 -7.26 28.68
N ARG A 133 2.18 -7.39 27.36
CA ARG A 133 2.39 -8.67 26.68
C ARG A 133 3.42 -8.51 25.54
N LYS A 134 4.51 -9.27 25.59
CA LYS A 134 5.64 -9.24 24.63
C LYS A 134 5.81 -10.58 23.93
N PHE A 135 4.74 -11.12 23.34
CA PHE A 135 4.79 -12.43 22.67
C PHE A 135 5.40 -12.33 21.28
N LEU A 136 6.36 -13.20 20.96
CA LEU A 136 6.79 -13.44 19.58
C LEU A 136 5.83 -14.48 19.00
N ILE A 137 5.22 -14.18 17.86
CA ILE A 137 4.22 -15.04 17.25
C ILE A 137 4.80 -15.57 15.95
N THR A 138 4.92 -16.89 15.87
CA THR A 138 5.33 -17.62 14.67
C THR A 138 4.09 -18.26 14.07
N LEU A 139 3.77 -17.89 12.84
CA LEU A 139 2.73 -18.52 12.06
C LEU A 139 3.22 -19.84 11.46
N SER A 140 2.26 -20.69 11.12
CA SER A 140 2.44 -21.88 10.31
C SER A 140 1.98 -21.62 8.87
N ASP A 141 2.25 -22.58 7.99
CA ASP A 141 1.78 -22.53 6.61
C ASP A 141 0.23 -22.47 6.50
N ASN A 142 -0.46 -23.20 7.38
CA ASN A 142 -1.92 -23.22 7.41
C ASN A 142 -2.53 -21.86 7.81
N ASP A 143 -1.83 -21.07 8.63
CA ASP A 143 -2.34 -19.77 9.08
C ASP A 143 -2.44 -18.75 7.93
N ILE A 144 -1.74 -19.01 6.82
CA ILE A 144 -1.61 -18.07 5.70
C ILE A 144 -2.32 -18.55 4.43
N ASP A 145 -2.91 -19.75 4.44
CA ASP A 145 -3.55 -20.37 3.29
C ASP A 145 -4.60 -19.45 2.63
N LYS A 146 -5.39 -18.75 3.44
CA LYS A 146 -6.41 -17.80 2.97
C LYS A 146 -5.87 -16.56 2.23
N TYR A 147 -4.56 -16.30 2.27
CA TYR A 147 -3.92 -15.20 1.56
C TYR A 147 -3.16 -15.65 0.29
N ARG A 148 -3.11 -16.96 0.03
CA ARG A 148 -2.53 -17.55 -1.17
C ARG A 148 -3.23 -17.05 -2.42
N THR A 149 -2.56 -17.19 -3.56
CA THR A 149 -3.14 -16.85 -4.85
C THR A 149 -4.33 -17.76 -5.16
N ILE A 150 -5.52 -17.17 -5.19
CA ILE A 150 -6.76 -17.84 -5.58
C ILE A 150 -6.70 -18.23 -7.07
N THR A 151 -7.21 -19.42 -7.39
CA THR A 151 -7.39 -19.93 -8.76
C THR A 151 -8.88 -20.12 -9.07
N GLY A 152 -9.26 -20.10 -10.34
CA GLY A 152 -10.66 -20.17 -10.76
C GLY A 152 -10.88 -19.48 -12.10
N ARG A 153 -12.14 -19.13 -12.41
CA ARG A 153 -12.45 -18.36 -13.62
C ARG A 153 -11.82 -16.97 -13.53
N ALA A 154 -11.04 -16.59 -14.54
CA ALA A 154 -10.22 -15.38 -14.53
C ALA A 154 -11.05 -14.09 -14.29
N ASP A 155 -12.22 -13.99 -14.91
CA ASP A 155 -13.18 -12.90 -14.79
C ASP A 155 -13.80 -12.76 -13.38
N LYS A 156 -13.70 -13.81 -12.56
CA LYS A 156 -14.22 -13.86 -11.18
C LYS A 156 -13.17 -13.74 -10.09
N ILE A 157 -11.89 -13.69 -10.46
CA ILE A 157 -10.80 -13.59 -9.49
C ILE A 157 -10.90 -12.30 -8.69
N LEU A 158 -11.07 -11.14 -9.35
CA LEU A 158 -11.12 -9.85 -8.65
C LEU A 158 -12.29 -9.75 -7.67
N GLU A 159 -13.45 -10.28 -8.04
CA GLU A 159 -14.65 -10.35 -7.17
C GLU A 159 -14.34 -11.07 -5.84
N THR A 160 -13.55 -12.15 -5.90
CA THR A 160 -13.23 -12.97 -4.73
C THR A 160 -11.99 -12.45 -3.99
N ALA A 161 -11.00 -11.96 -4.72
CA ALA A 161 -9.66 -11.68 -4.21
C ALA A 161 -9.51 -10.26 -3.65
N CYS A 162 -10.20 -9.27 -4.21
CA CYS A 162 -10.15 -7.89 -3.72
C CYS A 162 -10.96 -7.79 -2.41
N ARG A 163 -10.30 -7.99 -1.27
CA ARG A 163 -10.96 -8.04 0.05
C ARG A 163 -11.06 -6.67 0.71
N TYR A 164 -9.97 -5.91 0.71
CA TYR A 164 -9.85 -4.60 1.37
C TYR A 164 -9.73 -3.46 0.36
N SER A 165 -10.18 -2.27 0.78
CA SER A 165 -10.06 -1.04 -0.01
C SER A 165 -8.72 -0.37 0.26
N ILE A 166 -8.13 0.24 -0.75
CA ILE A 166 -6.96 1.10 -0.56
C ILE A 166 -7.29 2.28 0.37
N HIS A 167 -6.38 2.58 1.30
CA HIS A 167 -6.44 3.70 2.24
C HIS A 167 -6.16 5.05 1.56
N LYS A 168 -6.98 5.41 0.57
CA LYS A 168 -6.72 6.52 -0.36
C LYS A 168 -6.76 7.91 0.29
N GLU A 169 -7.39 8.01 1.45
CA GLU A 169 -7.45 9.20 2.30
C GLU A 169 -6.07 9.68 2.79
N TYR A 170 -5.04 8.82 2.71
CA TYR A 170 -3.66 9.14 3.09
C TYR A 170 -2.74 9.53 1.92
N ASN A 171 -3.15 9.35 0.65
CA ASN A 171 -2.26 9.59 -0.51
C ASN A 171 -1.64 10.99 -0.50
N LYS A 172 -2.45 12.01 -0.22
CA LYS A 172 -1.98 13.40 -0.17
C LYS A 172 -1.02 13.64 1.00
N LEU A 173 -1.24 12.97 2.13
CA LEU A 173 -0.40 13.12 3.31
C LEU A 173 0.99 12.51 3.10
N PHE A 174 1.07 11.38 2.40
CA PHE A 174 2.32 10.70 2.08
C PHE A 174 2.92 11.06 0.72
N ASP A 175 2.38 12.11 0.08
CA ASP A 175 2.84 12.60 -1.22
C ASP A 175 2.93 11.49 -2.29
N ILE A 176 1.95 10.60 -2.32
CA ILE A 176 1.89 9.54 -3.34
C ILE A 176 1.47 10.16 -4.68
N ASP A 177 2.38 10.06 -5.65
CA ASP A 177 2.12 10.42 -7.05
C ASP A 177 1.21 9.38 -7.72
N VAL A 178 -0.09 9.66 -7.73
CA VAL A 178 -1.10 8.92 -8.49
C VAL A 178 -1.80 9.91 -9.43
N PRO A 179 -2.05 9.56 -10.70
CA PRO A 179 -2.83 10.38 -11.61
C PRO A 179 -4.21 10.72 -11.06
N THR A 180 -4.85 11.73 -11.68
CA THR A 180 -6.24 12.06 -11.38
C THR A 180 -7.13 10.83 -11.53
N ARG A 181 -8.24 10.79 -10.79
CA ARG A 181 -9.12 9.61 -10.74
C ARG A 181 -9.56 9.14 -12.13
N ASP A 182 -9.89 10.06 -13.03
CA ASP A 182 -10.35 9.72 -14.38
C ASP A 182 -9.24 9.08 -15.22
N VAL A 183 -8.02 9.63 -15.15
CA VAL A 183 -6.85 9.06 -15.82
C VAL A 183 -6.51 7.70 -15.23
N PHE A 184 -6.50 7.57 -13.90
CA PHE A 184 -6.17 6.32 -13.24
C PHE A 184 -7.23 5.23 -13.49
N LYS A 185 -8.51 5.61 -13.58
CA LYS A 185 -9.60 4.71 -13.97
C LYS A 185 -9.46 4.24 -15.41
N ASN A 186 -9.10 5.13 -16.34
CA ASN A 186 -8.84 4.75 -17.73
C ASN A 186 -7.66 3.76 -17.84
N ILE A 187 -6.57 4.02 -17.11
CA ILE A 187 -5.43 3.10 -16.99
C ILE A 187 -5.87 1.72 -16.47
N TYR A 188 -6.67 1.70 -15.40
CA TYR A 188 -7.13 0.47 -14.77
C TYR A 188 -8.09 -0.34 -15.64
N TYR A 189 -8.95 0.31 -16.43
CA TYR A 189 -9.89 -0.39 -17.31
C TYR A 189 -9.22 -0.92 -18.58
N TYR A 190 -8.44 -0.08 -19.27
CA TYR A 190 -8.04 -0.37 -20.65
C TYR A 190 -6.56 -0.70 -20.81
N HIS A 191 -5.73 -0.39 -19.80
CA HIS A 191 -4.28 -0.55 -19.88
C HIS A 191 -3.70 -1.41 -18.74
N TRP A 192 -4.53 -2.06 -17.92
CA TRP A 192 -4.07 -2.76 -16.72
C TRP A 192 -2.96 -3.77 -16.99
N LEU A 193 -3.06 -4.53 -18.08
CA LEU A 193 -2.09 -5.58 -18.41
C LEU A 193 -0.72 -5.00 -18.77
N TYR A 194 -0.69 -3.84 -19.43
CA TYR A 194 0.54 -3.08 -19.69
C TYR A 194 1.21 -2.67 -18.37
N TYR A 195 0.43 -2.10 -17.45
CA TYR A 195 0.91 -1.67 -16.13
C TYR A 195 1.19 -2.83 -15.13
N CYS A 196 0.92 -4.08 -15.54
CA CYS A 196 1.28 -5.29 -14.80
C CYS A 196 2.65 -5.85 -15.18
N LEU A 197 3.28 -5.40 -16.27
CA LEU A 197 4.51 -6.02 -16.77
C LEU A 197 5.67 -6.00 -15.74
N ASP A 198 5.71 -4.97 -14.88
CA ASP A 198 6.72 -4.87 -13.82
C ASP A 198 6.41 -5.65 -12.55
N THR A 199 5.25 -6.30 -12.53
CA THR A 199 4.89 -7.23 -11.47
C THR A 199 5.38 -8.63 -11.83
N PRO A 200 6.32 -9.23 -11.06
CA PRO A 200 7.00 -10.46 -11.47
C PRO A 200 6.05 -11.62 -11.82
N VAL A 201 4.96 -11.81 -11.07
CA VAL A 201 3.99 -12.87 -11.39
C VAL A 201 3.29 -12.62 -12.72
N TRP A 202 2.94 -11.38 -13.04
CA TRP A 202 2.33 -11.00 -14.31
C TRP A 202 3.31 -11.08 -15.47
N ARG A 203 4.55 -10.62 -15.27
CA ARG A 203 5.64 -10.76 -16.25
C ARG A 203 5.81 -12.22 -16.68
N ASN A 204 5.87 -13.13 -15.71
CA ASN A 204 6.00 -14.56 -15.97
C ASN A 204 4.80 -15.10 -16.75
N ARG A 205 3.58 -14.69 -16.39
CA ARG A 205 2.36 -15.05 -17.12
C ARG A 205 2.41 -14.56 -18.56
N ILE A 206 2.74 -13.28 -18.79
CA ILE A 206 2.78 -12.66 -20.12
C ILE A 206 3.82 -13.35 -21.01
N PHE A 207 5.04 -13.55 -20.49
CA PHE A 207 6.13 -14.16 -21.27
C PHE A 207 5.92 -15.64 -21.56
N LYS A 208 5.21 -16.38 -20.68
CA LYS A 208 4.82 -17.77 -20.96
C LYS A 208 4.01 -17.88 -22.26
N TYR A 209 3.21 -16.87 -22.60
CA TYR A 209 2.40 -16.82 -23.82
C TYR A 209 3.03 -15.92 -24.90
N LYS A 210 4.32 -15.61 -24.81
CA LYS A 210 5.07 -14.78 -25.77
C LYS A 210 4.48 -13.37 -25.98
N GLY A 211 3.83 -12.79 -24.97
CA GLY A 211 3.34 -11.42 -25.05
C GLY A 211 4.48 -10.40 -25.16
N LYS A 212 4.33 -9.43 -26.07
CA LYS A 212 5.30 -8.35 -26.34
C LYS A 212 4.71 -7.00 -25.97
N LEU A 213 5.57 -6.14 -25.44
CA LEU A 213 5.18 -4.81 -25.02
C LEU A 213 5.07 -3.85 -26.20
N ASN A 214 3.95 -3.13 -26.30
CA ASN A 214 3.80 -2.00 -27.21
C ASN A 214 3.64 -0.71 -26.38
N HIS A 215 4.70 0.11 -26.32
CA HIS A 215 4.71 1.36 -25.57
C HIS A 215 3.83 2.45 -26.19
N GLU A 216 3.75 2.53 -27.52
CA GLU A 216 2.95 3.55 -28.21
C GLU A 216 1.47 3.38 -27.91
N LYS A 217 0.99 2.13 -27.92
CA LYS A 217 -0.41 1.80 -27.62
C LYS A 217 -0.69 1.53 -26.14
N LYS A 218 0.35 1.41 -25.30
CA LYS A 218 0.26 0.93 -23.92
C LYS A 218 -0.51 -0.40 -23.80
N THR A 219 -0.09 -1.40 -24.58
CA THR A 219 -0.73 -2.72 -24.63
C THR A 219 0.32 -3.85 -24.64
N ILE A 220 -0.16 -5.08 -24.41
CA ILE A 220 0.60 -6.31 -24.64
C ILE A 220 0.03 -6.99 -25.90
N GLU A 221 0.85 -7.16 -26.92
CA GLU A 221 0.50 -7.81 -28.18
C GLU A 221 0.99 -9.27 -28.16
N PHE A 222 0.14 -10.20 -28.60
CA PHE A 222 0.46 -11.63 -28.68
C PHE A 222 0.60 -12.04 -30.15
N GLU A 223 1.66 -12.79 -30.49
CA GLU A 223 1.97 -13.14 -31.89
C GLU A 223 0.92 -14.03 -32.57
N HIS A 224 0.21 -14.84 -31.79
CA HIS A 224 -0.77 -15.82 -32.29
C HIS A 224 -2.07 -15.72 -31.50
N GLU A 225 -3.20 -15.86 -32.19
CA GLU A 225 -4.53 -15.84 -31.58
C GLU A 225 -4.68 -16.92 -30.49
N ASP A 226 -4.10 -18.10 -30.68
CA ASP A 226 -4.11 -19.16 -29.67
C ASP A 226 -3.42 -18.74 -28.37
N ASN A 227 -2.33 -17.99 -28.44
CA ASN A 227 -1.63 -17.49 -27.24
C ASN A 227 -2.46 -16.42 -26.53
N LEU A 228 -3.09 -15.54 -27.30
CA LEU A 228 -3.99 -14.52 -26.80
C LEU A 228 -5.17 -15.17 -26.05
N GLN A 229 -5.89 -16.08 -26.73
CA GLN A 229 -7.06 -16.76 -26.16
C GLN A 229 -6.69 -17.51 -24.89
N ASN A 230 -5.66 -18.35 -24.94
CA ASN A 230 -5.22 -19.11 -23.77
C ASN A 230 -4.75 -18.22 -22.62
N PHE A 231 -4.12 -17.06 -22.90
CA PHE A 231 -3.74 -16.12 -21.85
C PHE A 231 -4.96 -15.56 -21.14
N TYR A 232 -5.94 -15.06 -21.90
CA TYR A 232 -7.13 -14.42 -21.34
C TYR A 232 -8.09 -15.42 -20.69
N ASP A 233 -8.16 -16.67 -21.16
CA ASP A 233 -8.92 -17.73 -20.49
C ASP A 233 -8.42 -18.00 -19.06
N ASN A 234 -7.11 -17.85 -18.84
CA ASN A 234 -6.49 -18.11 -17.54
C ASN A 234 -6.32 -16.83 -16.69
N TRP A 235 -6.14 -15.67 -17.31
CA TRP A 235 -5.72 -14.44 -16.62
C TRP A 235 -6.42 -13.16 -17.07
N GLY A 236 -7.48 -13.26 -17.89
CA GLY A 236 -8.32 -12.14 -18.28
C GLY A 236 -9.18 -11.66 -17.11
N TYR A 237 -8.75 -10.60 -16.45
CA TYR A 237 -9.44 -10.08 -15.26
C TYR A 237 -10.54 -9.04 -15.56
N TYR A 238 -10.59 -8.53 -16.79
CA TYR A 238 -11.62 -7.60 -17.32
C TYR A 238 -12.12 -6.55 -16.30
N PRO A 239 -11.27 -5.61 -15.84
CA PRO A 239 -11.61 -4.69 -14.75
C PRO A 239 -12.76 -3.73 -15.06
N ASP A 240 -13.02 -3.47 -16.33
CA ASP A 240 -14.11 -2.66 -16.86
C ASP A 240 -15.48 -3.37 -16.79
N GLU A 241 -15.49 -4.71 -16.73
CA GLU A 241 -16.69 -5.53 -16.56
C GLU A 241 -17.01 -5.83 -15.08
N GLN A 242 -16.13 -5.44 -14.16
CA GLN A 242 -16.32 -5.67 -12.73
C GLN A 242 -17.36 -4.73 -12.13
N TYR A 243 -18.04 -5.19 -11.07
CA TYR A 243 -18.94 -4.35 -10.30
C TYR A 243 -18.20 -3.13 -9.73
N ARG A 244 -18.90 -1.98 -9.70
CA ARG A 244 -18.36 -0.70 -9.21
C ARG A 244 -17.68 -0.82 -7.84
N TYR A 245 -18.29 -1.55 -6.90
CA TYR A 245 -17.74 -1.68 -5.54
C TYR A 245 -16.42 -2.47 -5.51
N ILE A 246 -16.17 -3.38 -6.47
CA ILE A 246 -14.88 -4.09 -6.62
C ILE A 246 -13.83 -3.13 -7.15
N VAL A 247 -14.16 -2.38 -8.20
CA VAL A 247 -13.27 -1.35 -8.76
C VAL A 247 -12.90 -0.31 -7.71
N GLU A 248 -13.85 0.09 -6.86
CA GLU A 248 -13.61 1.03 -5.76
C GLU A 248 -12.69 0.49 -4.66
N LYS A 249 -12.52 -0.84 -4.52
CA LYS A 249 -11.50 -1.38 -3.61
C LYS A 249 -10.09 -1.08 -4.13
N SER A 250 -9.86 -1.26 -5.43
CA SER A 250 -8.55 -1.00 -6.05
C SER A 250 -8.28 0.48 -6.28
N LEU A 251 -9.27 1.23 -6.77
CA LEU A 251 -9.14 2.65 -7.10
C LEU A 251 -9.48 3.59 -5.92
N GLY A 252 -9.85 3.05 -4.76
CA GLY A 252 -10.46 3.77 -3.66
C GLY A 252 -11.86 4.32 -3.99
N GLN A 253 -12.61 4.59 -2.94
CA GLN A 253 -13.90 5.26 -3.05
C GLN A 253 -13.73 6.69 -3.57
N ILE A 254 -14.79 7.23 -4.19
CA ILE A 254 -14.86 8.66 -4.47
C ILE A 254 -14.96 9.33 -3.11
N ILE A 255 -13.85 9.88 -2.64
CA ILE A 255 -13.77 10.47 -1.32
C ILE A 255 -14.68 11.70 -1.30
N GLN A 256 -15.85 11.60 -0.65
CA GLN A 256 -16.60 12.78 -0.21
C GLN A 256 -15.94 13.42 1.02
N ASP A 257 -15.11 12.65 1.73
CA ASP A 257 -14.31 13.09 2.87
C ASP A 257 -13.02 13.82 2.46
N LYS A 258 -12.60 14.75 3.31
CA LYS A 258 -11.37 15.52 3.14
C LYS A 258 -10.15 14.61 3.35
N PRO A 259 -9.05 14.75 2.58
CA PRO A 259 -7.80 14.04 2.86
C PRO A 259 -7.35 14.26 4.30
N ILE A 260 -6.76 13.23 4.92
CA ILE A 260 -6.31 13.30 6.32
C ILE A 260 -5.22 14.36 6.46
N SER A 261 -5.40 15.25 7.43
CA SER A 261 -4.39 16.27 7.75
C SER A 261 -3.28 15.71 8.64
N ILE A 262 -2.10 16.35 8.63
CA ILE A 262 -0.99 15.98 9.54
C ILE A 262 -1.45 15.98 11.00
N MET A 263 -2.25 16.96 11.43
CA MET A 263 -2.72 17.03 12.82
C MET A 263 -3.69 15.90 13.14
N GLU A 264 -4.57 15.53 12.21
CA GLU A 264 -5.48 14.40 12.39
C GLU A 264 -4.72 13.07 12.46
N PHE A 265 -3.70 12.88 11.61
CA PHE A 265 -2.79 11.74 11.70
C PHE A 265 -2.11 11.69 13.07
N CYS A 266 -1.55 12.81 13.54
CA CYS A 266 -0.90 12.91 14.84
C CYS A 266 -1.84 12.55 15.98
N ILE A 267 -3.09 13.03 15.97
CA ILE A 267 -4.10 12.70 16.97
C ILE A 267 -4.43 11.21 16.93
N ARG A 268 -4.69 10.66 15.74
CA ARG A 268 -5.10 9.27 15.55
C ARG A 268 -4.05 8.28 16.03
N TYR A 269 -2.77 8.56 15.77
CA TYR A 269 -1.66 7.67 16.10
C TYR A 269 -0.81 8.15 17.28
N GLU A 270 -1.37 9.02 18.11
CA GLU A 270 -0.81 9.48 19.38
C GLU A 270 0.58 10.13 19.27
N ALA A 271 0.87 10.78 18.13
CA ALA A 271 2.03 11.65 17.99
C ALA A 271 1.86 12.91 18.84
N ARG A 272 2.98 13.51 19.28
CA ARG A 272 2.94 14.70 20.16
C ARG A 272 3.58 15.93 19.52
N PRO A 273 2.96 16.54 18.50
CA PRO A 273 3.50 17.71 17.83
C PRO A 273 3.69 18.88 18.80
N ILE A 274 4.82 19.60 18.69
CA ILE A 274 5.10 20.80 19.48
C ILE A 274 4.40 21.98 18.82
N ILE A 275 3.21 22.31 19.31
CA ILE A 275 2.43 23.45 18.81
C ILE A 275 2.98 24.73 19.45
N LYS A 276 3.63 25.59 18.65
CA LYS A 276 3.84 26.98 19.05
C LYS A 276 2.53 27.73 18.82
N LYS A 277 1.89 28.22 19.90
CA LYS A 277 0.81 29.20 19.76
C LYS A 277 1.38 30.46 19.11
N ILE A 278 1.05 30.70 17.85
CA ILE A 278 1.25 32.02 17.25
C ILE A 278 0.15 32.90 17.82
N LYS A 279 0.50 33.86 18.69
CA LYS A 279 -0.39 34.99 18.95
C LYS A 279 -0.44 35.79 17.65
N THR A 280 -1.53 35.71 16.92
CA THR A 280 -1.84 36.73 15.92
C THR A 280 -2.13 38.01 16.69
N ASN A 281 -1.12 38.89 16.79
CA ASN A 281 -1.38 40.29 17.10
C ASN A 281 -2.10 40.87 15.89
N THR A 282 -3.43 40.84 15.91
CA THR A 282 -4.24 41.75 15.12
C THR A 282 -4.02 43.16 15.66
N GLU A 283 -2.95 43.81 15.21
CA GLU A 283 -2.96 45.26 15.10
C GLU A 283 -3.88 45.60 13.92
N CYS A 284 -5.11 45.94 14.27
CA CYS A 284 -6.08 46.53 13.36
C CYS A 284 -5.50 47.87 12.88
N LYS A 285 -4.82 47.88 11.73
CA LYS A 285 -4.59 49.11 10.97
C LYS A 285 -5.91 49.47 10.30
N THR A 286 -6.61 50.42 10.90
CA THR A 286 -7.65 51.19 10.24
C THR A 286 -7.08 51.89 9.01
N SER A 287 -7.47 51.44 7.83
CA SER A 287 -7.51 52.30 6.64
C SER A 287 -8.68 51.86 5.75
N ASN A 288 -9.67 52.76 5.71
CA ASN A 288 -10.91 52.71 4.95
C ASN A 288 -10.75 52.16 3.53
N LEU A 289 -11.70 51.32 3.09
CA LEU A 289 -12.65 51.69 2.05
C LEU A 289 -13.74 50.61 1.93
N THR A 290 -14.96 51.09 2.15
CA THR A 290 -16.28 50.53 1.90
C THR A 290 -16.40 49.63 0.67
N ASN A 291 -17.02 48.46 0.86
CA ASN A 291 -18.13 48.03 0.02
C ASN A 291 -19.08 47.18 0.86
N SER A 292 -20.29 47.72 1.00
CA SER A 292 -21.45 47.25 1.74
C SER A 292 -22.12 46.04 1.09
N MET A 293 -22.55 45.08 1.90
CA MET A 293 -23.74 44.27 1.63
C MET A 293 -24.50 44.08 2.94
N GLU A 294 -25.63 44.77 3.09
CA GLU A 294 -26.65 44.50 4.10
C GLU A 294 -27.61 43.43 3.57
N TYR A 295 -27.93 42.45 4.41
CA TYR A 295 -29.10 41.60 4.21
C TYR A 295 -30.29 42.23 4.95
N THR A 296 -31.39 42.44 4.23
CA THR A 296 -32.70 42.71 4.82
C THR A 296 -33.32 41.41 5.34
N SER A 297 -34.17 41.58 6.35
CA SER A 297 -34.95 40.55 7.05
C SER A 297 -35.86 39.75 6.12
#